data_AF-A0A1J7HJM9-F1
#
_entry.id   AF-A0A1J7HJM9-F1
#
_cell.length_a   1.000
_cell.length_b   1.000
_cell.length_c   1.000
_cell.angle_alpha   90.00
_cell.angle_beta   90.00
_cell.angle_gamma   90.00
#
_symmetry.space_group_name_H-M   'P 1'
#
loop_
_entity.id
_entity.type
_entity.pdbx_description
1 polymer ?
#
loop_
_entity_poly.entity_id
_entity_poly.type
_entity_poly.pdbx_seq_one_letter_code
_entity_poly.pdbx_strand_id
1 'polypeptide(L)'
;MSNFEKTSSPSSLPLTSTSAVRDVDPLLKDLNEKKQSFRRNVVSLAAELKELRTRLATQEQSYSKETLTRQEAETKAKSMELEIGRLQKNLEERNEKLQASASSAEKYLKELDDLRIQYVATIATADASAASAKSAQLQCLDLIKELDEKNSSLRKHEDCINRLGEKLDNLQNDLKARESSQKQLKDEVLRIEHDIMEALAKAGESKDCELRKILDEVSLRNFEKMNKLLVVKDEQILKLKDEINIMSAHWKLKTKELESQLEKRRHTDQELKKRVLKLEFCLQEARSQTRKLQRMGERRDNDIKELRDQLAAKQGIVSAENQNQNFWDTSAFKIVISVSMMVMVVFSKR
;
A
#
# COMPACT_ATOMS: atom_id res chain seq x y z
N MET A 1 -0.45 0.86 -86.85
CA MET A 1 -0.99 2.24 -86.91
C MET A 1 0.20 3.10 -87.30
N SER A 2 0.35 3.69 -88.48
CA SER A 2 -0.57 4.26 -89.49
C SER A 2 -0.03 3.91 -90.89
N ASN A 3 -0.85 3.44 -91.85
CA ASN A 3 -1.51 4.23 -92.92
C ASN A 3 -0.53 5.16 -93.69
N PHE A 4 -0.42 5.18 -95.02
CA PHE A 4 -1.45 5.18 -96.07
C PHE A 4 -0.78 5.12 -97.47
N GLU A 5 -1.53 4.63 -98.48
CA GLU A 5 -1.49 5.05 -99.90
C GLU A 5 -0.29 4.64 -100.79
N LYS A 6 -0.42 4.35 -102.09
CA LYS A 6 -1.56 4.28 -103.03
C LYS A 6 -1.08 3.53 -104.29
N THR A 7 -2.03 2.80 -104.85
CA THR A 7 -2.12 2.28 -106.22
C THR A 7 -1.67 3.24 -107.33
N SER A 8 -1.01 2.72 -108.38
CA SER A 8 -1.48 2.79 -109.79
C SER A 8 -0.40 2.30 -110.79
N SER A 9 -0.64 1.15 -111.43
CA SER A 9 -0.14 0.81 -112.79
C SER A 9 -0.96 1.61 -113.83
N PRO A 10 -0.74 1.53 -115.18
CA PRO A 10 0.17 0.69 -115.97
C PRO A 10 0.86 1.42 -117.16
N SER A 11 1.80 0.75 -117.86
CA SER A 11 2.14 1.10 -119.24
C SER A 11 2.46 -0.19 -120.01
N SER A 12 1.43 -0.75 -120.62
CA SER A 12 1.54 -1.76 -121.68
C SER A 12 1.01 -1.15 -122.96
N LEU A 13 1.90 -1.03 -123.95
CA LEU A 13 1.59 -0.73 -125.34
C LEU A 13 0.75 -1.86 -125.94
N PRO A 14 -0.33 -1.56 -126.69
CA PRO A 14 -1.07 -2.54 -127.46
C PRO A 14 -0.47 -2.67 -128.86
N LEU A 15 -0.16 -3.90 -129.29
CA LEU A 15 -0.13 -4.25 -130.71
C LEU A 15 -1.14 -5.36 -130.95
N THR A 16 -2.06 -5.01 -131.83
CA THR A 16 -3.33 -5.64 -132.10
C THR A 16 -3.15 -6.87 -132.99
N SER A 17 -3.76 -7.96 -132.53
CA SER A 17 -4.30 -9.14 -133.22
C SER A 17 -4.30 -9.20 -134.75
N THR A 18 -3.95 -10.38 -135.28
CA THR A 18 -4.83 -11.10 -136.21
C THR A 18 -4.61 -12.62 -136.09
N SER A 19 -5.25 -13.27 -135.11
CA SER A 19 -5.43 -14.73 -135.16
C SER A 19 -6.76 -15.01 -135.85
N ALA A 20 -6.68 -15.47 -137.09
CA ALA A 20 -7.84 -15.86 -137.88
C ALA A 20 -8.73 -16.87 -137.13
N VAL A 21 -10.01 -16.55 -137.13
CA VAL A 21 -11.14 -17.38 -136.73
C VAL A 21 -10.97 -18.79 -137.32
N ARG A 22 -10.95 -19.79 -136.45
CA ARG A 22 -11.38 -21.14 -136.78
C ARG A 22 -12.38 -21.59 -135.73
N ASP A 23 -13.58 -21.91 -136.20
CA ASP A 23 -14.67 -22.49 -135.43
C ASP A 23 -14.18 -23.69 -134.61
N VAL A 24 -14.42 -23.65 -133.31
CA VAL A 24 -14.13 -24.75 -132.38
C VAL A 24 -15.44 -25.46 -132.03
N ASP A 25 -15.44 -26.77 -132.20
CA ASP A 25 -16.50 -27.74 -131.88
C ASP A 25 -17.15 -27.48 -130.50
N PRO A 26 -18.50 -27.38 -130.39
CA PRO A 26 -19.20 -27.07 -129.14
C PRO A 26 -18.86 -27.98 -127.94
N LEU A 27 -18.55 -29.25 -128.18
CA LEU A 27 -18.17 -30.21 -127.12
C LEU A 27 -16.76 -29.97 -126.57
N LEU A 28 -15.83 -29.51 -127.43
CA LEU A 28 -14.47 -29.14 -127.02
C LEU A 28 -14.46 -27.83 -126.22
N LYS A 29 -15.41 -26.92 -126.50
CA LYS A 29 -15.60 -25.68 -125.75
C LYS A 29 -16.10 -25.95 -124.32
N ASP A 30 -17.10 -26.83 -124.13
CA ASP A 30 -17.59 -27.23 -122.80
C ASP A 30 -16.50 -27.94 -121.98
N LEU A 31 -15.71 -28.83 -122.61
CA LEU A 31 -14.60 -29.50 -121.94
C LEU A 31 -13.52 -28.51 -121.48
N ASN A 32 -13.24 -27.50 -122.30
CA ASN A 32 -12.28 -26.44 -121.96
C ASN A 32 -12.82 -25.51 -120.86
N GLU A 33 -14.12 -25.18 -120.87
CA GLU A 33 -14.78 -24.41 -119.81
C GLU A 33 -14.79 -25.17 -118.47
N LYS A 34 -15.09 -26.48 -118.47
CA LYS A 34 -14.97 -27.35 -117.27
C LYS A 34 -13.53 -27.50 -116.78
N LYS A 35 -12.56 -27.60 -117.68
CA LYS A 35 -11.13 -27.63 -117.32
C LYS A 35 -10.69 -26.31 -116.70
N GLN A 36 -11.14 -25.18 -117.23
CA GLN A 36 -10.84 -23.87 -116.68
C GLN A 36 -11.56 -23.64 -115.34
N SER A 37 -12.82 -24.05 -115.18
CA SER A 37 -13.55 -23.94 -113.92
C SER A 37 -12.92 -24.81 -112.84
N PHE A 38 -12.52 -26.04 -113.16
CA PHE A 38 -11.78 -26.91 -112.25
C PHE A 38 -10.45 -26.27 -111.83
N ARG A 39 -9.69 -25.69 -112.77
CA ARG A 39 -8.46 -24.94 -112.43
C ARG A 39 -8.73 -23.77 -111.49
N ARG A 40 -9.79 -22.99 -111.72
CA ARG A 40 -10.20 -21.90 -110.82
C ARG A 40 -10.59 -22.43 -109.43
N ASN A 41 -11.34 -23.52 -109.36
CA ASN A 41 -11.75 -24.16 -108.10
C ASN A 41 -10.55 -24.71 -107.31
N VAL A 42 -9.59 -25.34 -107.98
CA VAL A 42 -8.35 -25.82 -107.35
C VAL A 42 -7.53 -24.64 -106.80
N VAL A 43 -7.44 -23.54 -107.55
CA VAL A 43 -6.76 -22.32 -107.08
C VAL A 43 -7.51 -21.68 -105.90
N SER A 44 -8.85 -21.62 -105.93
CA SER A 44 -9.68 -21.14 -104.80
C SER A 44 -9.47 -21.99 -103.56
N LEU A 45 -9.55 -23.32 -103.69
CA LEU A 45 -9.34 -24.25 -102.60
C LEU A 45 -7.93 -24.15 -102.01
N ALA A 46 -6.91 -23.95 -102.84
CA ALA A 46 -5.54 -23.73 -102.37
C ALA A 46 -5.41 -22.41 -101.59
N ALA A 47 -6.11 -21.35 -102.00
CA ALA A 47 -6.14 -20.08 -101.29
C ALA A 47 -6.88 -20.21 -99.94
N GLU A 48 -8.04 -20.87 -99.91
CA GLU A 48 -8.79 -21.17 -98.69
C GLU A 48 -7.98 -22.03 -97.71
N LEU A 49 -7.30 -23.08 -98.18
CA LEU A 49 -6.42 -23.90 -97.33
C LEU A 49 -5.24 -23.08 -96.77
N LYS A 50 -4.68 -22.17 -97.56
CA LYS A 50 -3.61 -21.28 -97.09
C LYS A 50 -4.14 -20.33 -96.01
N GLU A 51 -5.32 -19.74 -96.22
CA GLU A 51 -5.96 -18.87 -95.24
C GLU A 51 -6.27 -19.62 -93.93
N LEU A 52 -6.88 -20.81 -94.02
CA LEU A 52 -7.16 -21.65 -92.86
C LEU A 52 -5.89 -22.02 -92.09
N ARG A 53 -4.79 -22.33 -92.79
CA ARG A 53 -3.48 -22.56 -92.15
C ARG A 53 -2.96 -21.31 -91.44
N THR A 54 -3.06 -20.13 -92.06
CA THR A 54 -2.65 -18.88 -91.40
C THR A 54 -3.49 -18.57 -90.17
N ARG A 55 -4.82 -18.80 -90.24
CA ARG A 55 -5.72 -18.62 -89.10
C ARG A 55 -5.41 -19.59 -87.97
N LEU A 56 -5.19 -20.87 -88.29
CA LEU A 56 -4.77 -21.88 -87.33
C LEU A 56 -3.46 -21.49 -86.64
N ALA A 57 -2.44 -21.06 -87.40
CA ALA A 57 -1.17 -20.61 -86.83
C ALA A 57 -1.34 -19.39 -85.90
N THR A 58 -2.19 -18.42 -86.26
CA THR A 58 -2.47 -17.28 -85.37
C THR A 58 -3.22 -17.69 -84.10
N GLN A 59 -4.12 -18.67 -84.20
CA GLN A 59 -4.87 -19.20 -83.07
C GLN A 59 -3.98 -20.01 -82.12
N GLU A 60 -3.08 -20.83 -82.65
CA GLU A 60 -2.06 -21.54 -81.85
C GLU A 60 -1.13 -20.57 -81.15
N GLN A 61 -0.73 -19.48 -81.82
CA GLN A 61 0.08 -18.42 -81.22
C GLN A 61 -0.67 -17.67 -80.11
N SER A 62 -1.95 -17.33 -80.29
CA SER A 62 -2.75 -16.68 -79.24
C SER A 62 -2.96 -17.59 -78.04
N TYR A 63 -3.24 -18.87 -78.26
CA TYR A 63 -3.39 -19.85 -77.19
C TYR A 63 -2.11 -20.02 -76.37
N SER A 64 -0.95 -20.03 -77.04
CA SER A 64 0.36 -20.09 -76.38
C SER A 64 0.62 -18.86 -75.51
N LYS A 65 0.29 -17.66 -76.00
CA LYS A 65 0.40 -16.40 -75.23
C LYS A 65 -0.55 -16.37 -74.04
N GLU A 66 -1.81 -16.76 -74.24
CA GLU A 66 -2.81 -16.82 -73.17
C GLU A 66 -2.36 -17.78 -72.06
N THR A 67 -1.88 -18.98 -72.42
CA THR A 67 -1.37 -19.97 -71.48
C THR A 67 -0.23 -19.41 -70.63
N LEU A 68 0.73 -18.71 -71.25
CA LEU A 68 1.83 -18.06 -70.53
C LEU A 68 1.32 -17.00 -69.55
N THR A 69 0.45 -16.10 -70.01
CA THR A 69 -0.11 -15.04 -69.13
C THR A 69 -0.94 -15.60 -67.98
N ARG A 70 -1.67 -16.70 -68.20
CA ARG A 70 -2.40 -17.41 -67.15
C ARG A 70 -1.45 -18.02 -66.12
N GLN A 71 -0.36 -18.62 -66.57
CA GLN A 71 0.66 -19.19 -65.67
C GLN A 71 1.34 -18.10 -64.82
N GLU A 72 1.68 -16.95 -65.43
CA GLU A 72 2.20 -15.79 -64.71
C GLU A 72 1.20 -15.24 -63.68
N ALA A 73 -0.07 -15.11 -64.04
CA ALA A 73 -1.12 -14.69 -63.12
C ALA A 73 -1.32 -15.68 -61.97
N GLU A 74 -1.28 -17.00 -62.24
CA GLU A 74 -1.44 -18.05 -61.24
C GLU A 74 -0.26 -18.07 -60.25
N THR A 75 0.97 -17.96 -60.74
CA THR A 75 2.17 -17.87 -59.88
C THR A 75 2.14 -16.63 -59.00
N LYS A 76 1.71 -15.48 -59.55
CA LYS A 76 1.52 -14.25 -58.77
C LYS A 76 0.43 -14.39 -57.72
N ALA A 77 -0.71 -14.98 -58.06
CA ALA A 77 -1.81 -15.22 -57.13
C ALA A 77 -1.37 -16.12 -55.97
N LYS A 78 -0.66 -17.23 -56.25
CA LYS A 78 -0.06 -18.11 -55.25
C LYS A 78 0.92 -17.37 -54.34
N SER A 79 1.76 -16.51 -54.91
CA SER A 79 2.68 -15.69 -54.12
C SER A 79 1.95 -14.72 -53.18
N MET A 80 0.85 -14.10 -53.64
CA MET A 80 0.05 -13.19 -52.81
C MET A 80 -0.69 -13.93 -51.70
N GLU A 81 -1.20 -15.14 -51.98
CA GLU A 81 -1.85 -15.99 -50.98
C GLU A 81 -0.90 -16.35 -49.83
N LEU A 82 0.36 -16.70 -50.15
CA LEU A 82 1.39 -16.95 -49.14
C LEU A 82 1.71 -15.70 -48.30
N GLU A 83 1.77 -14.53 -48.92
CA GLU A 83 2.00 -13.27 -48.20
C GLU A 83 0.83 -12.95 -47.27
N ILE A 84 -0.41 -13.14 -47.73
CA ILE A 84 -1.61 -12.94 -46.91
C ILE A 84 -1.58 -13.88 -45.69
N GLY A 85 -1.25 -15.16 -45.88
CA GLY A 85 -1.11 -16.11 -44.77
C GLY A 85 -0.01 -15.71 -43.77
N ARG A 86 1.13 -15.22 -44.28
CA ARG A 86 2.22 -14.70 -43.44
C ARG A 86 1.77 -13.49 -42.61
N LEU A 87 1.08 -12.54 -43.26
CA LEU A 87 0.59 -11.33 -42.61
C LEU A 87 -0.49 -11.62 -41.57
N GLN A 88 -1.41 -12.56 -41.86
CA GLN A 88 -2.42 -13.03 -40.92
C GLN A 88 -1.77 -13.61 -39.66
N LYS A 89 -0.78 -14.49 -39.82
CA LYS A 89 -0.05 -15.06 -38.68
C LYS A 89 0.64 -13.98 -37.85
N ASN A 90 1.31 -13.03 -38.50
CA ASN A 90 1.97 -11.91 -37.82
C ASN A 90 0.98 -11.00 -37.07
N LEU A 91 -0.23 -10.82 -37.60
CA LEU A 91 -1.29 -10.05 -36.98
C LEU A 91 -1.82 -10.75 -35.72
N GLU A 92 -2.04 -12.07 -35.80
CA GLU A 92 -2.47 -12.87 -34.65
C GLU A 92 -1.45 -12.84 -33.51
N GLU A 93 -0.16 -13.06 -33.81
CA GLU A 93 0.91 -12.97 -32.80
C GLU A 93 0.98 -11.58 -32.14
N ARG A 94 0.70 -10.50 -32.89
CA ARG A 94 0.63 -9.15 -32.31
C ARG A 94 -0.60 -8.96 -31.43
N ASN A 95 -1.74 -9.52 -31.81
CA ASN A 95 -2.95 -9.48 -31.00
C ASN A 95 -2.74 -10.21 -29.66
N GLU A 96 -2.14 -11.40 -29.68
CA GLU A 96 -1.81 -12.14 -28.46
C GLU A 96 -0.88 -11.33 -27.53
N LYS A 97 0.17 -10.71 -28.09
CA LYS A 97 1.08 -9.84 -27.34
C LYS A 97 0.36 -8.62 -26.75
N LEU A 98 -0.52 -8.01 -27.53
CA LEU A 98 -1.30 -6.85 -27.09
C LEU A 98 -2.27 -7.23 -25.97
N GLN A 99 -2.93 -8.38 -26.08
CA GLN A 99 -3.81 -8.92 -25.05
C GLN A 99 -3.04 -9.22 -23.76
N ALA A 100 -1.88 -9.87 -23.86
CA ALA A 100 -1.02 -10.14 -22.70
C ALA A 100 -0.53 -8.83 -22.05
N SER A 101 -0.16 -7.82 -22.86
CA SER A 101 0.23 -6.51 -22.36
C SER A 101 -0.93 -5.78 -21.69
N ALA A 102 -2.14 -5.85 -22.24
CA ALA A 102 -3.34 -5.26 -21.65
C ALA A 102 -3.69 -5.92 -20.31
N SER A 103 -3.65 -7.26 -20.22
CA SER A 103 -3.84 -7.98 -18.96
C SER A 103 -2.79 -7.66 -17.91
N SER A 104 -1.54 -7.43 -18.32
CA SER A 104 -0.47 -6.97 -17.42
C SER A 104 -0.73 -5.55 -16.91
N ALA A 105 -1.11 -4.62 -17.79
CA ALA A 105 -1.46 -3.25 -17.43
C ALA A 105 -2.65 -3.20 -16.45
N GLU A 106 -3.66 -4.04 -16.64
CA GLU A 106 -4.82 -4.13 -15.74
C GLU A 106 -4.41 -4.59 -14.32
N LYS A 107 -3.43 -5.51 -14.22
CA LYS A 107 -2.89 -5.93 -12.91
C LYS A 107 -2.19 -4.77 -12.20
N TYR A 108 -1.34 -4.02 -12.91
CA TYR A 108 -0.67 -2.86 -12.32
C TYR A 108 -1.65 -1.77 -11.90
N LEU A 109 -2.73 -1.54 -12.65
CA LEU A 109 -3.77 -0.61 -12.23
C LEU A 109 -4.44 -1.03 -10.92
N LYS A 110 -4.74 -2.33 -10.74
CA LYS A 110 -5.29 -2.85 -9.48
C LYS A 110 -4.32 -2.67 -8.32
N GLU A 111 -3.03 -2.96 -8.52
CA GLU A 111 -2.00 -2.75 -7.50
C GLU A 111 -1.86 -1.26 -7.12
N LEU A 112 -1.97 -0.35 -8.10
CA LEU A 112 -1.96 1.09 -7.85
C LEU A 112 -3.20 1.56 -7.07
N ASP A 113 -4.38 1.03 -7.37
CA ASP A 113 -5.61 1.33 -6.63
C ASP A 113 -5.52 0.82 -5.19
N ASP A 114 -5.00 -0.39 -4.98
CA ASP A 114 -4.77 -0.95 -3.63
C ASP A 114 -3.79 -0.08 -2.83
N LEU A 115 -2.68 0.33 -3.45
CA LEU A 115 -1.71 1.25 -2.84
C LEU A 115 -2.33 2.61 -2.51
N ARG A 116 -3.19 3.13 -3.38
CA ARG A 116 -3.91 4.38 -3.14
C ARG A 116 -4.84 4.28 -1.94
N ILE A 117 -5.57 3.16 -1.81
CA ILE A 117 -6.43 2.91 -0.63
C ILE A 117 -5.59 2.84 0.65
N GLN A 118 -4.47 2.11 0.63
CA GLN A 118 -3.55 2.04 1.78
C GLN A 118 -2.96 3.40 2.15
N TYR A 119 -2.61 4.21 1.16
CA TYR A 119 -2.09 5.56 1.36
C TYR A 119 -3.12 6.46 2.06
N VAL A 120 -4.38 6.47 1.59
CA VAL A 120 -5.46 7.23 2.23
C VAL A 120 -5.70 6.78 3.68
N ALA A 121 -5.72 5.46 3.93
CA ALA A 121 -5.87 4.93 5.29
C ALA A 121 -4.70 5.34 6.22
N THR A 122 -3.49 5.38 5.67
CA THR A 122 -2.29 5.81 6.41
C THR A 122 -2.35 7.29 6.76
N ILE A 123 -2.79 8.15 5.82
CA ILE A 123 -3.01 9.58 6.09
C ILE A 123 -4.02 9.76 7.22
N ALA A 124 -5.19 9.12 7.12
CA ALA A 124 -6.24 9.24 8.14
C ALA A 124 -5.74 8.82 9.54
N THR A 125 -4.91 7.77 9.60
CA THR A 125 -4.30 7.31 10.85
C THR A 125 -3.26 8.31 11.37
N ALA A 126 -2.44 8.88 10.49
CA ALA A 126 -1.46 9.90 10.85
C ALA A 126 -2.13 11.18 11.37
N ASP A 127 -3.22 11.62 10.73
CA ASP A 127 -4.00 12.79 11.16
C ASP A 127 -4.67 12.57 12.51
N ALA A 128 -5.25 11.39 12.74
CA ALA A 128 -5.82 11.02 14.04
C ALA A 128 -4.74 10.99 15.14
N SER A 129 -3.57 10.45 14.83
CA SER A 129 -2.41 10.44 15.74
C SER A 129 -1.92 11.85 16.05
N ALA A 130 -1.82 12.72 15.05
CA ALA A 130 -1.43 14.12 15.23
C ALA A 130 -2.44 14.89 16.09
N ALA A 131 -3.75 14.67 15.89
CA ALA A 131 -4.79 15.25 16.74
C ALA A 131 -4.68 14.75 18.20
N SER A 132 -4.46 13.44 18.39
CA SER A 132 -4.25 12.85 19.72
C SER A 132 -3.01 13.41 20.40
N ALA A 133 -1.90 13.56 19.68
CA ALA A 133 -0.66 14.14 20.21
C ALA A 133 -0.85 15.60 20.64
N LYS A 134 -1.54 16.41 19.84
CA LYS A 134 -1.91 17.79 20.20
C LYS A 134 -2.79 17.84 21.45
N SER A 135 -3.77 16.95 21.56
CA SER A 135 -4.63 16.86 22.75
C SER A 135 -3.82 16.48 23.99
N ALA A 136 -2.92 15.50 23.88
CA ALA A 136 -2.06 15.09 25.00
C ALA A 136 -1.10 16.21 25.41
N GLN A 137 -0.53 16.94 24.46
CA GLN A 137 0.31 18.10 24.73
C GLN A 137 -0.45 19.18 25.51
N LEU A 138 -1.70 19.47 25.12
CA LEU A 138 -2.54 20.44 25.83
C LEU A 138 -2.81 20.00 27.27
N GLN A 139 -3.12 18.71 27.48
CA GLN A 139 -3.31 18.15 28.82
C GLN A 139 -2.04 18.26 29.67
N CYS A 140 -0.87 18.00 29.10
CA CYS A 140 0.41 18.19 29.80
C CYS A 140 0.63 19.65 30.19
N LEU A 141 0.30 20.60 29.31
CA LEU A 141 0.39 22.03 29.61
C LEU A 141 -0.52 22.45 30.76
N ASP A 142 -1.74 21.91 30.82
CA ASP A 142 -2.67 22.21 31.91
C ASP A 142 -2.20 21.60 33.25
N LEU A 143 -1.65 20.38 33.23
CA LEU A 143 -1.04 19.77 34.42
C LEU A 143 0.17 20.54 34.92
N ILE A 144 1.00 21.10 34.02
CA ILE A 144 2.13 21.96 34.40
C ILE A 144 1.63 23.20 35.15
N LYS A 145 0.58 23.86 34.64
CA LYS A 145 -0.01 25.03 35.31
C LYS A 145 -0.54 24.67 36.70
N GLU A 146 -1.26 23.55 36.83
CA GLU A 146 -1.77 23.10 38.14
C GLU A 146 -0.61 22.82 39.11
N LEU A 147 0.47 22.19 38.63
CA LEU A 147 1.66 21.93 39.44
C LEU A 147 2.32 23.23 39.93
N ASP A 148 2.43 24.24 39.06
CA ASP A 148 2.99 25.55 39.43
C ASP A 148 2.14 26.27 40.48
N GLU A 149 0.80 26.21 40.35
CA GLU A 149 -0.12 26.74 41.35
C GLU A 149 0.05 26.03 42.69
N LYS A 150 0.13 24.69 42.70
CA LYS A 150 0.35 23.89 43.91
C LYS A 150 1.70 24.21 44.54
N ASN A 151 2.77 24.33 43.76
CA ASN A 151 4.10 24.73 44.25
C ASN A 151 4.07 26.12 44.87
N SER A 152 3.32 27.07 44.30
CA SER A 152 3.15 28.40 44.89
C SER A 152 2.43 28.35 46.24
N SER A 153 1.41 27.50 46.37
CA SER A 153 0.67 27.30 47.62
C SER A 153 1.53 26.63 48.70
N LEU A 154 2.34 25.64 48.30
CA LEU A 154 3.26 24.94 49.19
C LEU A 154 4.28 25.90 49.80
N ARG A 155 4.90 26.76 48.98
CA ARG A 155 5.84 27.79 49.47
C ARG A 155 5.18 28.72 50.49
N LYS A 156 3.94 29.15 50.25
CA LYS A 156 3.20 29.98 51.23
C LYS A 156 2.95 29.24 52.55
N HIS A 157 2.66 27.95 52.49
CA HIS A 157 2.51 27.13 53.69
C HIS A 157 3.84 26.94 54.43
N GLU A 158 4.93 26.71 53.71
CA GLU A 158 6.28 26.62 54.27
C GLU A 158 6.66 27.92 54.99
N ASP A 159 6.43 29.08 54.37
CA ASP A 159 6.65 30.40 55.00
C ASP A 159 5.81 30.57 56.29
N CYS A 160 4.55 30.10 56.27
CA CYS A 160 3.67 30.15 57.43
C CYS A 160 4.17 29.26 58.58
N ILE A 161 4.62 28.05 58.25
CA ILE A 161 5.20 27.12 59.22
C ILE A 161 6.48 27.69 59.81
N ASN A 162 7.36 28.28 59.00
CA ASN A 162 8.59 28.92 59.48
C ASN A 162 8.29 30.04 60.48
N ARG A 163 7.32 30.92 60.17
CA ARG A 163 6.88 31.99 61.09
C ARG A 163 6.27 31.44 62.38
N LEU A 164 5.55 30.31 62.31
CA LEU A 164 5.02 29.65 63.51
C LEU A 164 6.13 29.01 64.34
N GLY A 165 7.15 28.44 63.69
CA GLY A 165 8.37 27.94 64.31
C GLY A 165 9.08 29.04 65.10
N GLU A 166 9.33 30.19 64.48
CA GLU A 166 9.93 31.36 65.15
C GLU A 166 9.12 31.81 66.38
N LYS A 167 7.79 31.83 66.28
CA LYS A 167 6.92 32.16 67.42
C LYS A 167 7.04 31.13 68.55
N LEU A 168 7.13 29.85 68.20
CA LEU A 168 7.29 28.77 69.17
C LEU A 168 8.64 28.89 69.90
N ASP A 169 9.72 29.17 69.16
CA ASP A 169 11.05 29.38 69.72
C ASP A 169 11.08 30.57 70.70
N ASN A 170 10.46 31.68 70.32
CA ASN A 170 10.33 32.85 71.19
C ASN A 170 9.57 32.51 72.49
N LEU A 171 8.42 31.84 72.39
CA LEU A 171 7.66 31.41 73.56
C LEU A 171 8.44 30.44 74.44
N GLN A 172 9.24 29.55 73.85
CA GLN A 172 10.06 28.61 74.60
C GLN A 172 11.21 29.30 75.33
N ASN A 173 11.80 30.33 74.72
CA ASN A 173 12.81 31.17 75.38
C ASN A 173 12.20 31.98 76.54
N ASP A 174 11.03 32.59 76.34
CA ASP A 174 10.30 33.30 77.39
C ASP A 174 9.94 32.37 78.56
N LEU A 175 9.52 31.14 78.27
CA LEU A 175 9.20 30.14 79.28
C LEU A 175 10.43 29.77 80.11
N LYS A 176 11.58 29.52 79.48
CA LYS A 176 12.86 29.27 80.18
C LYS A 176 13.27 30.47 81.05
N ALA A 177 13.08 31.70 80.56
CA ALA A 177 13.39 32.91 81.32
C ALA A 177 12.45 33.08 82.54
N ARG A 178 11.17 32.72 82.41
CA ARG A 178 10.24 32.69 83.54
C ARG A 178 10.59 31.61 84.55
N GLU A 179 11.00 30.42 84.11
CA GLU A 179 11.45 29.35 85.00
C GLU A 179 12.67 29.76 85.82
N SER A 180 13.66 30.43 85.19
CA SER A 180 14.85 30.91 85.91
C SER A 180 14.50 32.02 86.91
N SER A 181 13.66 32.98 86.52
CA SER A 181 13.15 34.02 87.41
C SER A 181 12.35 33.46 88.58
N GLN A 182 11.47 32.48 88.32
CA GLN A 182 10.68 31.82 89.36
C GLN A 182 11.56 31.04 90.33
N LYS A 183 12.61 30.37 89.83
CA LYS A 183 13.58 29.67 90.69
C LYS A 183 14.32 30.65 91.59
N GLN A 184 14.83 31.76 91.04
CA GLN A 184 15.45 32.83 91.84
C GLN A 184 14.51 33.38 92.90
N LEU A 185 13.25 33.66 92.54
CA LEU A 185 12.24 34.13 93.48
C LEU A 185 11.99 33.12 94.60
N LYS A 186 11.91 31.83 94.27
CA LYS A 186 11.74 30.76 95.26
C LYS A 186 12.93 30.70 96.23
N ASP A 187 14.16 30.79 95.71
CA ASP A 187 15.38 30.78 96.53
C ASP A 187 15.44 32.03 97.44
N GLU A 188 15.02 33.19 96.94
CA GLU A 188 14.90 34.45 97.68
C GLU A 188 13.86 34.36 98.81
N VAL A 189 12.66 33.85 98.50
CA VAL A 189 11.58 33.65 99.48
C VAL A 189 12.03 32.69 100.57
N LEU A 190 12.66 31.56 100.22
CA LEU A 190 13.20 30.62 101.22
C LEU A 190 14.24 31.28 102.14
N ARG A 191 15.08 32.18 101.61
CA ARG A 191 16.04 32.93 102.42
C ARG A 191 15.34 33.89 103.39
N ILE A 192 14.39 34.68 102.90
CA ILE A 192 13.61 35.60 103.73
C ILE A 192 12.80 34.85 104.78
N GLU A 193 12.18 33.73 104.41
CA GLU A 193 11.46 32.85 105.34
C GLU A 193 12.39 32.33 106.45
N HIS A 194 13.62 31.95 106.11
CA HIS A 194 14.62 31.55 107.10
C HIS A 194 15.02 32.72 108.01
N ASP A 195 15.29 33.90 107.44
CA ASP A 195 15.64 35.11 108.19
C ASP A 195 14.51 35.52 109.15
N ILE A 196 13.24 35.44 108.71
CA ILE A 196 12.05 35.68 109.54
C ILE A 196 11.94 34.63 110.63
N MET A 197 12.14 33.34 110.31
CA MET A 197 12.07 32.27 111.29
C MET A 197 13.15 32.42 112.37
N GLU A 198 14.36 32.82 111.98
CA GLU A 198 15.45 33.13 112.90
C GLU A 198 15.14 34.39 113.74
N ALA A 199 14.60 35.44 113.12
CA ALA A 199 14.17 36.65 113.82
C ALA A 199 13.02 36.39 114.79
N LEU A 200 12.06 35.53 114.44
CA LEU A 200 10.97 35.08 115.30
C LEU A 200 11.47 34.17 116.42
N ALA A 201 12.45 33.30 116.17
CA ALA A 201 13.10 32.52 117.22
C ALA A 201 13.86 33.43 118.20
N LYS A 202 14.47 34.52 117.71
CA LYS A 202 15.10 35.58 118.53
C LYS A 202 14.08 36.49 119.23
N ALA A 203 12.90 36.72 118.66
CA ALA A 203 11.80 37.52 119.22
C ALA A 203 10.78 36.68 120.02
N GLY A 204 11.03 35.38 120.16
CA GLY A 204 10.14 34.35 120.73
C GLY A 204 9.98 34.41 122.24
N GLU A 205 9.71 35.60 122.79
CA GLU A 205 9.23 35.77 124.17
C GLU A 205 7.77 36.28 124.22
N SER A 206 7.06 36.35 123.08
CA SER A 206 5.66 36.82 123.02
C SER A 206 4.75 35.86 122.26
N LYS A 207 3.69 35.39 122.96
CA LYS A 207 2.59 34.58 122.42
C LYS A 207 1.70 35.46 121.55
N ASP A 208 1.56 35.17 120.26
CA ASP A 208 0.26 35.19 119.57
C ASP A 208 0.29 34.58 118.15
N CYS A 209 -0.69 33.70 117.91
CA CYS A 209 -0.81 32.76 116.79
C CYS A 209 -1.64 33.30 115.60
N GLU A 210 -1.69 34.61 115.37
CA GLU A 210 -2.58 35.19 114.35
C GLU A 210 -2.03 35.05 112.91
N LEU A 211 -0.71 35.11 112.73
CA LEU A 211 -0.07 34.96 111.42
C LEU A 211 -0.25 33.56 110.81
N ARG A 212 -0.42 32.52 111.63
CA ARG A 212 -0.64 31.14 111.17
C ARG A 212 -2.05 30.94 110.60
N LYS A 213 -3.07 31.65 111.12
CA LYS A 213 -4.45 31.61 110.59
C LYS A 213 -4.58 32.27 109.22
N ILE A 214 -3.91 33.40 109.02
CA ILE A 214 -3.94 34.13 107.73
C ILE A 214 -3.29 33.30 106.61
N LEU A 215 -2.23 32.54 106.92
CA LEU A 215 -1.55 31.66 105.97
C LEU A 215 -2.45 30.50 105.50
N ASP A 216 -3.19 29.88 106.43
CA ASP A 216 -4.10 28.77 106.11
C ASP A 216 -5.32 29.22 105.28
N GLU A 217 -5.86 30.42 105.53
CA GLU A 217 -6.96 31.00 104.75
C GLU A 217 -6.57 31.41 103.33
N VAL A 218 -5.37 31.98 103.15
CA VAL A 218 -4.85 32.36 101.82
C VAL A 218 -4.54 31.12 100.97
N SER A 219 -4.10 30.02 101.60
CA SER A 219 -3.86 28.73 100.95
C SER A 219 -5.14 28.13 100.35
N LEU A 220 -6.25 28.13 101.12
CA LEU A 220 -7.54 27.58 100.69
C LEU A 220 -8.16 28.36 99.53
N ARG A 221 -8.13 29.70 99.56
CA ARG A 221 -8.63 30.55 98.47
C ARG A 221 -7.85 30.40 97.17
N ASN A 222 -6.54 30.14 97.26
CA ASN A 222 -5.72 29.92 96.07
C ASN A 222 -6.00 28.54 95.44
N PHE A 223 -6.25 27.52 96.25
CA PHE A 223 -6.61 26.18 95.77
C PHE A 223 -7.95 26.17 95.00
N GLU A 224 -8.96 26.90 95.50
CA GLU A 224 -10.24 27.03 94.81
C GLU A 224 -10.13 27.72 93.44
N LYS A 225 -9.31 28.78 93.34
CA LYS A 225 -9.07 29.46 92.06
C LYS A 225 -8.35 28.56 91.06
N MET A 226 -7.39 27.78 91.53
CA MET A 226 -6.65 26.81 90.71
C MET A 226 -7.56 25.70 90.19
N ASN A 227 -8.48 25.21 91.03
CA ASN A 227 -9.42 24.17 90.65
C ASN A 227 -10.42 24.64 89.58
N LYS A 228 -10.90 25.89 89.67
CA LYS A 228 -11.74 26.49 88.60
C LYS A 228 -11.01 26.59 87.26
N LEU A 229 -9.72 26.93 87.29
CA LEU A 229 -8.88 26.99 86.08
C LEU A 229 -8.65 25.61 85.46
N LEU A 230 -8.48 24.57 86.29
CA LEU A 230 -8.34 23.18 85.85
C LEU A 230 -9.60 22.69 85.12
N VAL A 231 -10.80 22.94 85.66
CA VAL A 231 -12.06 22.56 85.01
C VAL A 231 -12.18 23.15 83.60
N VAL A 232 -11.82 24.43 83.42
CA VAL A 232 -11.83 25.08 82.10
C VAL A 232 -10.81 24.45 81.15
N LYS A 233 -9.65 24.03 81.66
CA LYS A 233 -8.62 23.34 80.87
C LYS A 233 -9.05 21.94 80.45
N ASP A 234 -9.67 21.18 81.34
CA ASP A 234 -10.20 19.85 81.05
C ASP A 234 -11.25 19.89 79.93
N GLU A 235 -12.09 20.92 79.92
CA GLU A 235 -13.10 21.10 78.88
C GLU A 235 -12.48 21.51 77.51
N GLN A 236 -11.39 22.28 77.52
CA GLN A 236 -10.61 22.57 76.30
C GLN A 236 -9.92 21.31 75.76
N ILE A 237 -9.35 20.48 76.65
CA ILE A 237 -8.73 19.21 76.28
C ILE A 237 -9.77 18.27 75.64
N LEU A 238 -11.00 18.26 76.18
CA LEU A 238 -12.08 17.42 75.64
C LEU A 238 -12.48 17.85 74.22
N LYS A 239 -12.62 19.16 73.97
CA LYS A 239 -12.89 19.70 72.62
C LYS A 239 -11.79 19.36 71.62
N LEU A 240 -10.52 19.54 72.00
CA LEU A 240 -9.38 19.18 71.14
C LEU A 240 -9.37 17.69 70.82
N LYS A 241 -9.71 16.84 71.80
CA LYS A 241 -9.80 15.40 71.60
C LYS A 241 -10.89 15.02 70.60
N ASP A 242 -12.05 15.68 70.67
CA ASP A 242 -13.14 15.49 69.71
C ASP A 242 -12.76 15.95 68.30
N GLU A 243 -12.11 17.11 68.15
CA GLU A 243 -11.60 17.59 66.86
C GLU A 243 -10.58 16.62 66.25
N ILE A 244 -9.65 16.09 67.06
CA ILE A 244 -8.69 15.07 66.63
C ILE A 244 -9.42 13.81 66.16
N ASN A 245 -10.45 13.36 66.86
CA ASN A 245 -11.24 12.18 66.47
C ASN A 245 -11.96 12.39 65.13
N ILE A 246 -12.57 13.57 64.93
CA ILE A 246 -13.22 13.93 63.66
C ILE A 246 -12.21 13.97 62.52
N MET A 247 -11.07 14.62 62.73
CA MET A 247 -10.00 14.71 61.73
C MET A 247 -9.46 13.32 61.39
N SER A 248 -9.26 12.46 62.39
CA SER A 248 -8.81 11.07 62.22
C SER A 248 -9.81 10.24 61.40
N ALA A 249 -11.11 10.38 61.66
CA ALA A 249 -12.15 9.74 60.87
C ALA A 249 -12.15 10.20 59.41
N HIS A 250 -12.01 11.51 59.17
CA HIS A 250 -11.91 12.09 57.83
C HIS A 250 -10.68 11.55 57.08
N TRP A 251 -9.52 11.53 57.73
CA TRP A 251 -8.29 10.96 57.16
C TRP A 251 -8.45 9.48 56.81
N LYS A 252 -9.07 8.69 57.70
CA LYS A 252 -9.33 7.26 57.45
C LYS A 252 -10.25 7.04 56.24
N LEU A 253 -11.28 7.86 56.06
CA LEU A 253 -12.15 7.81 54.89
C LEU A 253 -11.40 8.20 53.62
N LYS A 254 -10.59 9.27 53.68
CA LYS A 254 -9.79 9.73 52.54
C LYS A 254 -8.78 8.67 52.08
N THR A 255 -8.15 7.97 53.02
CA THR A 255 -7.25 6.85 52.72
C THR A 255 -7.97 5.73 51.98
N LYS A 256 -9.15 5.31 52.46
CA LYS A 256 -9.95 4.25 51.80
C LYS A 256 -10.38 4.65 50.38
N GLU A 257 -10.76 5.91 50.17
CA GLU A 257 -11.11 6.41 48.83
C GLU A 257 -9.92 6.33 47.87
N LEU A 258 -8.73 6.76 48.32
CA LEU A 258 -7.51 6.68 47.51
C LEU A 258 -7.12 5.23 47.21
N GLU A 259 -7.24 4.32 48.18
CA GLU A 259 -7.02 2.89 47.97
C GLU A 259 -7.98 2.31 46.91
N SER A 260 -9.27 2.68 46.96
CA SER A 260 -10.25 2.25 45.96
C SER A 260 -9.90 2.75 44.55
N GLN A 261 -9.46 4.00 44.42
CA GLN A 261 -9.03 4.55 43.14
C GLN A 261 -7.79 3.83 42.60
N LEU A 262 -6.85 3.48 43.47
CA LEU A 262 -5.63 2.76 43.10
C LEU A 262 -5.97 1.34 42.59
N GLU A 263 -6.90 0.65 43.25
CA GLU A 263 -7.34 -0.68 42.82
C GLU A 263 -8.10 -0.64 41.49
N LYS A 264 -8.94 0.37 41.27
CA LYS A 264 -9.57 0.61 39.95
C LYS A 264 -8.52 0.80 38.85
N ARG A 265 -7.49 1.62 39.10
CA ARG A 265 -6.40 1.82 38.14
C ARG A 265 -5.64 0.51 37.85
N ARG A 266 -5.35 -0.30 38.88
CA ARG A 266 -4.73 -1.62 38.70
C ARG A 266 -5.57 -2.55 37.82
N HIS A 267 -6.89 -2.60 38.00
CA HIS A 267 -7.76 -3.40 37.14
C HIS A 267 -7.72 -2.92 35.68
N THR A 268 -7.80 -1.61 35.44
CA THR A 268 -7.70 -1.06 34.07
C THR A 268 -6.34 -1.37 33.43
N ASP A 269 -5.25 -1.30 34.20
CA ASP A 269 -3.91 -1.61 33.72
C ASP A 269 -3.75 -3.09 33.35
N GLN A 270 -4.33 -3.99 34.16
CA GLN A 270 -4.36 -5.42 33.84
C GLN A 270 -5.17 -5.72 32.57
N GLU A 271 -6.31 -5.05 32.35
CA GLU A 271 -7.07 -5.19 31.11
C GLU A 271 -6.31 -4.67 29.90
N LEU A 272 -5.64 -3.52 30.02
CA LEU A 272 -4.77 -2.99 28.96
C LEU A 272 -3.64 -3.97 28.66
N LYS A 273 -2.97 -4.51 29.68
CA LYS A 273 -1.93 -5.52 29.51
C LYS A 273 -2.42 -6.76 28.76
N LYS A 274 -3.64 -7.24 29.06
CA LYS A 274 -4.26 -8.35 28.31
C LYS A 274 -4.48 -7.99 26.84
N ARG A 275 -4.95 -6.78 26.54
CA ARG A 275 -5.16 -6.31 25.16
C ARG A 275 -3.83 -6.16 24.41
N VAL A 276 -2.80 -5.63 25.05
CA VAL A 276 -1.45 -5.50 24.49
C VAL A 276 -0.90 -6.87 24.12
N LEU A 277 -0.95 -7.84 25.03
CA LEU A 277 -0.50 -9.22 24.74
C LEU A 277 -1.25 -9.84 23.56
N LYS A 278 -2.56 -9.61 23.45
CA LYS A 278 -3.35 -10.09 22.30
C LYS A 278 -2.90 -9.44 20.98
N LEU A 279 -2.62 -8.15 20.98
CA LEU A 279 -2.11 -7.43 19.82
C LEU A 279 -0.70 -7.87 19.42
N GLU A 280 0.18 -8.09 20.40
CA GLU A 280 1.53 -8.63 20.16
C GLU A 280 1.47 -10.01 19.49
N PHE A 281 0.57 -10.88 19.95
CA PHE A 281 0.34 -12.18 19.32
C PHE A 281 -0.13 -12.04 17.86
N CYS A 282 -1.17 -11.22 17.61
CA CYS A 282 -1.65 -10.98 16.25
C CYS A 282 -0.56 -10.39 15.33
N LEU A 283 0.27 -9.49 15.86
CA LEU A 283 1.38 -8.88 15.12
C LEU A 283 2.49 -9.90 14.82
N GLN A 284 2.81 -10.78 15.76
CA GLN A 284 3.75 -11.88 15.54
C GLN A 284 3.23 -12.86 14.49
N GLU A 285 1.93 -13.18 14.52
CA GLU A 285 1.29 -14.02 13.52
C GLU A 285 1.33 -13.39 12.13
N ALA A 286 0.96 -12.12 12.01
CA ALA A 286 1.04 -11.36 10.76
C ALA A 286 2.47 -11.36 10.19
N ARG A 287 3.48 -11.08 11.03
CA ARG A 287 4.90 -11.16 10.63
C ARG A 287 5.29 -12.56 10.14
N SER A 288 4.78 -13.61 10.77
CA SER A 288 5.05 -14.99 10.35
C SER A 288 4.44 -15.30 8.98
N GLN A 289 3.22 -14.81 8.72
CA GLN A 289 2.53 -14.93 7.44
C GLN A 289 3.26 -14.14 6.34
N THR A 290 3.71 -12.91 6.62
CA THR A 290 4.53 -12.12 5.70
C THR A 290 5.81 -12.86 5.30
N ARG A 291 6.52 -13.48 6.25
CA ARG A 291 7.72 -14.29 5.93
C ARG A 291 7.40 -15.52 5.09
N LYS A 292 6.23 -16.14 5.24
CA LYS A 292 5.79 -17.24 4.38
C LYS A 292 5.51 -16.75 2.97
N LEU A 293 4.78 -15.65 2.84
CA LEU A 293 4.48 -15.02 1.55
C LEU A 293 5.76 -14.60 0.83
N GLN A 294 6.73 -14.02 1.54
CA GLN A 294 8.04 -13.66 0.99
C GLN A 294 8.77 -14.88 0.44
N ARG A 295 8.82 -15.99 1.19
CA ARG A 295 9.42 -17.25 0.70
C ARG A 295 8.69 -17.83 -0.51
N MET A 296 7.36 -17.72 -0.57
CA MET A 296 6.60 -18.12 -1.77
C MET A 296 6.83 -17.17 -2.95
N GLY A 297 7.08 -15.88 -2.70
CA GLY A 297 7.53 -14.91 -3.69
C GLY A 297 8.88 -15.30 -4.27
N GLU A 298 9.89 -15.48 -3.42
CA GLU A 298 11.25 -15.86 -3.84
C GLU A 298 11.28 -17.16 -4.64
N ARG A 299 10.48 -18.17 -4.27
CA ARG A 299 10.35 -19.41 -5.06
C ARG A 299 9.80 -19.13 -6.46
N ARG A 300 8.70 -18.38 -6.55
CA ARG A 300 8.12 -18.01 -7.85
C ARG A 300 9.10 -17.19 -8.69
N ASP A 301 9.85 -16.28 -8.08
CA ASP A 301 10.84 -15.47 -8.78
C ASP A 301 12.01 -16.32 -9.28
N ASN A 302 12.45 -17.31 -8.50
CA ASN A 302 13.46 -18.28 -8.93
C ASN A 302 12.95 -19.16 -10.09
N ASP A 303 11.71 -19.66 -10.03
CA ASP A 303 11.10 -20.44 -11.11
C ASP A 303 11.00 -19.60 -12.40
N ILE A 304 10.59 -18.33 -12.28
CA ILE A 304 10.54 -17.38 -13.40
C ILE A 304 11.94 -17.14 -13.98
N LYS A 305 12.95 -17.00 -13.12
CA LYS A 305 14.34 -16.81 -13.55
C LYS A 305 14.86 -18.05 -14.27
N GLU A 306 14.60 -19.24 -13.75
CA GLU A 306 14.99 -20.51 -14.39
C GLU A 306 14.31 -20.66 -15.76
N LEU A 307 13.01 -20.35 -15.87
CA LEU A 307 12.31 -20.37 -17.15
C LEU A 307 12.90 -19.38 -18.16
N ARG A 308 13.33 -18.19 -17.71
CA ARG A 308 14.03 -17.22 -18.56
C ARG A 308 15.40 -17.74 -19.00
N ASP A 309 16.15 -18.34 -18.10
CA ASP A 309 17.48 -18.89 -18.39
C ASP A 309 17.38 -20.10 -19.33
N GLN A 310 16.37 -20.97 -19.17
CA GLN A 310 16.07 -22.05 -20.11
C GLN A 310 15.67 -21.53 -21.49
N LEU A 311 14.91 -20.43 -21.55
CA LEU A 311 14.54 -19.78 -22.81
C LEU A 311 15.79 -19.21 -23.51
N ALA A 312 16.66 -18.52 -22.75
CA ALA A 312 17.92 -17.98 -23.26
C ALA A 312 18.90 -19.07 -23.70
N ALA A 313 18.99 -20.19 -22.96
CA ALA A 313 19.80 -21.35 -23.33
C ALA A 313 19.29 -22.03 -24.60
N LYS A 314 17.97 -22.16 -24.78
CA LYS A 314 17.39 -22.63 -26.05
C LYS A 314 17.67 -21.67 -27.20
N GLN A 315 17.69 -20.36 -26.95
CA GLN A 315 18.02 -19.36 -27.95
C GLN A 315 19.52 -19.37 -28.32
N GLY A 316 20.41 -19.75 -27.38
CA GLY A 316 21.84 -19.95 -27.60
C GLY A 316 22.18 -21.28 -28.31
N ILE A 317 21.48 -22.37 -28.00
CA ILE A 317 21.66 -23.68 -28.68
C ILE A 317 21.16 -23.62 -30.14
N VAL A 318 20.09 -22.86 -30.41
CA VAL A 318 19.62 -22.59 -31.78
C VAL A 318 20.60 -21.69 -32.58
N SER A 319 21.51 -21.00 -31.90
CA SER A 319 22.53 -20.16 -32.54
C SER A 319 23.87 -20.88 -32.79
N ALA A 320 24.08 -22.08 -32.22
CA ALA A 320 25.29 -22.90 -32.43
C ALA A 320 25.04 -24.13 -33.31
N GLU A 321 23.79 -24.55 -33.52
CA GLU A 321 23.45 -25.77 -34.27
C GLU A 321 22.55 -25.49 -35.50
N ASN A 322 22.71 -24.32 -36.12
CA ASN A 322 22.08 -24.01 -37.40
C ASN A 322 23.12 -23.84 -38.51
N GLN A 323 23.81 -24.95 -38.80
CA GLN A 323 24.10 -25.28 -40.19
C GLN A 323 23.21 -26.46 -40.60
N ASN A 324 22.18 -26.15 -41.39
CA ASN A 324 21.47 -27.04 -42.31
C ASN A 324 20.89 -28.36 -41.75
N GLN A 325 19.83 -28.32 -40.95
CA GLN A 325 18.77 -29.35 -41.05
C GLN A 325 17.38 -28.72 -40.91
N ASN A 326 16.61 -28.80 -41.99
CA ASN A 326 15.23 -28.33 -42.03
C ASN A 326 14.38 -29.13 -41.03
N PHE A 327 13.80 -28.41 -40.06
CA PHE A 327 12.85 -28.91 -39.06
C PHE A 327 11.70 -29.78 -39.65
N TRP A 328 11.39 -29.58 -40.93
CA TRP A 328 10.36 -30.32 -41.66
C TRP A 328 10.73 -31.78 -41.98
N ASP A 329 12.01 -32.18 -41.85
CA ASP A 329 12.46 -33.54 -42.17
C ASP A 329 12.60 -34.47 -40.96
N THR A 330 12.36 -33.98 -39.75
CA THR A 330 12.43 -34.82 -38.54
C THR A 330 11.31 -35.84 -38.55
N SER A 331 11.66 -37.12 -38.43
CA SER A 331 10.77 -38.29 -38.47
C SER A 331 9.57 -38.19 -37.51
N ALA A 332 9.71 -37.48 -36.39
CA ALA A 332 8.63 -37.20 -35.44
C ALA A 332 7.50 -36.35 -36.04
N PHE A 333 7.81 -35.35 -36.88
CA PHE A 333 6.80 -34.47 -37.49
C PHE A 333 6.01 -35.18 -38.60
N LYS A 334 6.68 -36.05 -39.37
CA LYS A 334 6.04 -36.93 -40.37
C LYS A 334 5.05 -37.91 -39.72
N ILE A 335 5.35 -38.40 -38.51
CA ILE A 335 4.44 -39.25 -37.73
C ILE A 335 3.20 -38.45 -37.28
N VAL A 336 3.37 -37.23 -36.77
CA VAL A 336 2.24 -36.39 -36.33
C VAL A 336 1.32 -36.03 -37.48
N ILE A 337 1.86 -35.71 -38.67
CA ILE A 337 1.04 -35.44 -39.86
C ILE A 337 0.31 -36.71 -40.32
N SER A 338 0.98 -37.86 -40.33
CA SER A 338 0.37 -39.16 -40.70
C SER A 338 -0.80 -39.53 -39.79
N VAL A 339 -0.63 -39.37 -38.47
CA VAL A 339 -1.68 -39.65 -37.48
C VAL A 339 -2.83 -38.65 -37.61
N SER A 340 -2.53 -37.36 -37.80
CA SER A 340 -3.56 -36.31 -37.95
C SER A 340 -4.38 -36.47 -39.24
N MET A 341 -3.74 -36.91 -40.33
CA MET A 341 -4.43 -37.20 -41.60
C MET A 341 -5.31 -38.45 -41.50
N MET A 342 -4.87 -39.48 -40.77
CA MET A 342 -5.66 -40.70 -40.52
C MET A 342 -6.90 -40.41 -39.66
N VAL A 343 -6.79 -39.52 -38.67
CA VAL A 343 -7.93 -39.03 -37.88
C VAL A 343 -8.92 -38.27 -38.77
N MET A 344 -8.45 -37.36 -39.62
CA MET A 344 -9.32 -36.61 -40.55
C MET A 344 -10.07 -37.52 -41.54
N VAL A 345 -9.44 -38.59 -42.03
CA VAL A 345 -10.07 -39.57 -42.94
C VAL A 345 -11.12 -40.43 -42.22
N VAL A 346 -10.89 -40.78 -40.95
CA VAL A 346 -11.87 -41.52 -40.14
C VAL A 346 -13.07 -40.66 -39.77
N PHE A 347 -12.88 -39.36 -39.53
CA PHE A 347 -13.98 -38.43 -39.23
C PHE A 347 -14.75 -37.96 -40.48
N SER A 348 -14.15 -38.01 -41.67
CA SER A 348 -14.84 -37.64 -42.93
C SER A 348 -15.70 -38.77 -43.53
N LYS A 349 -15.73 -39.95 -42.89
CA LYS A 349 -16.49 -41.12 -43.35
C LYS A 349 -17.68 -41.47 -42.43
N ARG A 350 -18.12 -40.52 -41.59
CA ARG A 350 -19.34 -40.61 -40.78
C ARG A 350 -20.45 -39.75 -41.35
#